data_AF-A0A957TVT7-F1
#
_entry.id   AF-A0A957TVT7-F1
#
_cell.length_a   1.000
_cell.length_b   1.000
_cell.length_c   1.000
_cell.angle_alpha   90.00
_cell.angle_beta   90.00
_cell.angle_gamma   90.00
#
_symmetry.space_group_name_H-M   'P 1'
#
loop_
_entity.id
_entity.type
_entity.pdbx_description
1 polymer ?
#
loop_
_entity_poly.entity_id
_entity_poly.type
_entity_poly.pdbx_seq_one_letter_code
_entity_poly.pdbx_strand_id
1 'polypeptide(L)'
;IALEHGDLRVVNAYTQYDYRGKGRKVDYDAVRSCMAWIKANYPGLRIGLPKIGAGLAGGDWETIAHIIDEELAGEHVTLVEYIP
;
A
#
# COMPACT_ATOMS: atom_id res chain seq x y z
N ILE A 1 -13.15 3.74 -32.10
CA ILE A 1 -11.87 3.82 -31.36
C ILE A 1 -12.04 2.93 -30.16
N ALA A 2 -11.48 1.72 -30.19
CA ALA A 2 -11.52 0.84 -29.03
C ALA A 2 -10.64 1.48 -27.96
N LEU A 3 -11.21 1.76 -26.78
CA LEU A 3 -10.40 2.08 -25.61
C LEU A 3 -9.65 0.79 -25.27
N GLU A 4 -8.34 0.75 -25.51
CA GLU A 4 -7.49 -0.29 -24.98
C GLU A 4 -7.63 -0.24 -23.45
N HIS A 5 -8.27 -1.26 -22.88
CA HIS A 5 -8.34 -1.39 -21.43
C HIS A 5 -6.95 -1.83 -20.97
N GLY A 6 -6.23 -0.93 -20.30
CA GLY A 6 -4.92 -1.25 -19.73
C GLY A 6 -5.02 -2.42 -18.74
N ASP A 7 -3.97 -3.25 -18.69
CA ASP A 7 -3.84 -4.33 -17.70
C ASP A 7 -3.90 -3.75 -16.28
N LEU A 8 -4.88 -4.19 -15.48
CA LEU A 8 -5.05 -3.79 -14.08
C LEU A 8 -4.79 -4.98 -13.18
N ARG A 9 -3.87 -4.81 -12.23
CA ARG A 9 -3.49 -5.82 -11.25
C ARG A 9 -3.90 -5.39 -9.87
N VAL A 10 -4.58 -6.27 -9.14
CA VAL A 10 -4.91 -6.08 -7.73
C VAL A 10 -3.93 -6.87 -6.89
N VAL A 11 -3.19 -6.18 -6.02
CA VAL A 11 -2.24 -6.79 -5.08
C VAL A 11 -2.78 -6.67 -3.67
N ASN A 12 -3.06 -7.82 -3.04
CA ASN A 12 -3.45 -7.87 -1.63
C ASN A 12 -2.20 -7.88 -0.76
N ALA A 13 -1.88 -6.74 -0.14
CA ALA A 13 -0.79 -6.61 0.83
C ALA A 13 -1.28 -6.98 2.24
N TYR A 14 -0.76 -8.07 2.81
CA TYR A 14 -1.12 -8.55 4.14
C TYR A 14 -0.28 -7.83 5.21
N THR A 15 -0.70 -6.63 5.59
CA THR A 15 0.05 -5.74 6.51
C THR A 15 -0.43 -5.82 7.97
N GLN A 16 -1.26 -6.80 8.30
CA GLN A 16 -1.80 -7.03 9.64
C GLN A 16 -2.04 -8.53 9.83
N TYR A 17 -1.80 -9.04 11.04
CA TYR A 17 -2.03 -10.45 11.36
C TYR A 17 -3.45 -10.72 11.89
N ASP A 18 -3.95 -9.84 12.77
CA ASP A 18 -5.28 -9.95 13.37
C ASP A 18 -6.05 -8.64 13.18
N TYR A 19 -7.35 -8.74 12.96
CA TYR A 19 -8.26 -7.60 12.79
C TYR A 19 -9.06 -7.29 14.07
N ARG A 20 -9.02 -8.16 15.08
CA ARG A 20 -9.79 -8.01 16.33
C ARG A 20 -8.96 -7.46 17.48
N GLY A 21 -9.65 -6.91 18.47
CA GLY A 21 -9.08 -6.45 19.73
C GLY A 21 -8.56 -5.02 19.71
N LYS A 22 -8.01 -4.58 20.84
CA LYS A 22 -7.51 -3.21 21.02
C LYS A 22 -6.05 -3.08 20.56
N GLY A 23 -5.62 -1.83 20.32
CA GLY A 23 -4.24 -1.47 19.99
C GLY A 23 -3.92 -1.49 18.49
N ARG A 24 -2.72 -1.05 18.14
CA ARG A 24 -2.18 -1.08 16.76
C ARG A 24 -2.10 -2.53 16.26
N LYS A 25 -2.66 -2.77 15.08
CA LYS A 25 -2.69 -4.06 14.37
C LYS A 25 -1.85 -4.08 13.11
N VAL A 26 -1.59 -2.91 12.52
CA VAL A 26 -0.66 -2.82 11.40
C VAL A 26 0.72 -3.28 11.87
N ASP A 27 1.36 -4.09 11.07
CA ASP A 27 2.75 -4.48 11.22
C ASP A 27 3.58 -3.68 10.20
N TYR A 28 4.43 -2.78 10.70
CA TYR A 28 5.24 -1.91 9.84
C TYR A 28 6.30 -2.67 9.05
N ASP A 29 6.82 -3.77 9.59
CA ASP A 29 7.77 -4.61 8.86
C ASP A 29 7.04 -5.38 7.74
N ALA A 30 5.77 -5.76 7.97
CA ALA A 30 4.92 -6.32 6.92
C ALA A 30 4.58 -5.29 5.82
N VAL A 31 4.30 -4.02 6.18
CA VAL A 31 4.15 -2.94 5.20
C VAL A 31 5.41 -2.83 4.35
N ARG A 32 6.58 -2.71 4.99
CA ARG A 32 7.87 -2.61 4.31
C ARG A 32 8.09 -3.78 3.35
N SER A 33 7.90 -5.00 3.85
CA SER A 33 8.08 -6.23 3.06
C SER A 33 7.13 -6.28 1.85
N CYS A 34 5.88 -5.84 2.00
CA CYS A 34 4.93 -5.79 0.90
C CYS A 34 5.35 -4.76 -0.17
N MET A 35 5.79 -3.56 0.24
CA MET A 35 6.22 -2.53 -0.71
C MET A 35 7.48 -2.94 -1.46
N ALA A 36 8.48 -3.49 -0.77
CA ALA A 36 9.68 -4.04 -1.38
C ALA A 36 9.34 -5.14 -2.42
N TRP A 37 8.42 -6.04 -2.07
CA TRP A 37 7.96 -7.08 -2.98
C TRP A 37 7.23 -6.51 -4.20
N ILE A 38 6.36 -5.50 -4.02
CA ILE A 38 5.66 -4.84 -5.13
C ILE A 38 6.66 -4.23 -6.12
N LYS A 39 7.66 -3.48 -5.64
CA LYS A 39 8.70 -2.89 -6.50
C LYS A 39 9.48 -3.94 -7.29
N ALA A 40 9.86 -5.03 -6.63
CA ALA A 40 10.62 -6.09 -7.28
C ALA A 40 9.83 -6.81 -8.39
N ASN A 41 8.51 -6.95 -8.23
CA ASN A 41 7.67 -7.74 -9.15
C ASN A 41 6.93 -6.89 -10.19
N TYR A 42 6.72 -5.61 -9.93
CA TYR A 42 5.96 -4.69 -10.77
C TYR A 42 6.64 -3.33 -10.99
N PRO A 43 7.94 -3.29 -11.36
CA PRO A 43 8.65 -2.02 -11.56
C PRO A 43 8.09 -1.23 -12.75
N GLY A 44 8.08 0.10 -12.65
CA GLY A 44 7.70 1.02 -13.72
C GLY A 44 6.19 1.12 -13.98
N LEU A 45 5.36 0.46 -13.18
CA LEU A 45 3.90 0.59 -13.23
C LEU A 45 3.41 1.73 -12.34
N ARG A 46 2.18 2.19 -12.60
CA ARG A 46 1.48 3.13 -11.71
C ARG A 46 0.85 2.37 -10.56
N ILE A 47 1.12 2.80 -9.33
CA ILE A 47 0.63 2.15 -8.11
C ILE A 47 -0.40 3.06 -7.46
N GLY A 48 -1.64 2.57 -7.32
CA GLY A 48 -2.68 3.21 -6.53
C GLY A 48 -2.83 2.50 -5.18
N LEU A 49 -2.74 3.24 -4.08
CA LEU A 49 -2.95 2.68 -2.73
C LEU A 49 -3.77 3.63 -1.84
N PRO A 50 -4.61 3.11 -0.93
CA PRO A 50 -5.27 3.93 0.08
C PRO A 50 -4.31 4.26 1.23
N LYS A 51 -4.81 4.92 2.29
CA LYS A 51 -4.10 5.00 3.59
C LYS A 51 -4.01 3.62 4.28
N ILE A 52 -3.26 2.70 3.67
CA ILE A 52 -3.15 1.29 4.05
C ILE A 52 -2.63 1.19 5.49
N GLY A 53 -3.29 0.38 6.33
CA GLY A 53 -2.87 0.18 7.73
C GLY A 53 -3.14 1.35 8.69
N ALA A 54 -3.45 2.56 8.21
CA ALA A 54 -3.69 3.74 9.07
C ALA A 54 -5.15 3.93 9.52
N GLY A 55 -6.08 3.13 9.00
CA GLY A 55 -7.49 3.14 9.42
C GLY A 55 -7.75 2.26 10.64
N LEU A 56 -8.61 1.24 10.47
CA LEU A 56 -9.00 0.31 11.56
C LEU A 56 -7.82 -0.42 12.21
N ALA A 57 -6.71 -0.59 11.48
CA ALA A 57 -5.50 -1.22 12.00
C ALA A 57 -4.68 -0.29 12.92
N GLY A 58 -5.05 0.99 13.04
CA GLY A 58 -4.50 1.93 14.02
C GLY A 58 -3.03 2.31 13.81
N GLY A 59 -2.55 2.23 12.57
CA GLY A 59 -1.21 2.69 12.20
C GLY A 59 -1.08 4.21 12.20
N ASP A 60 0.12 4.67 12.54
CA ASP A 60 0.51 6.06 12.29
C ASP A 60 0.81 6.25 10.80
N TRP A 61 0.09 7.18 10.18
CA TRP A 61 0.21 7.39 8.73
C TRP A 61 1.57 7.96 8.33
N GLU A 62 2.18 8.84 9.13
CA GLU A 62 3.50 9.40 8.80
C GLU A 62 4.56 8.29 8.72
N THR A 63 4.55 7.38 9.69
CA THR A 63 5.42 6.20 9.69
C THR A 63 5.20 5.32 8.45
N ILE A 64 3.94 5.07 8.08
CA ILE A 64 3.58 4.25 6.91
C ILE A 64 3.99 4.95 5.60
N ALA A 65 3.74 6.25 5.50
CA ALA A 65 4.11 7.06 4.33
C ALA A 65 5.62 7.05 4.12
N HIS A 66 6.41 7.21 5.19
CA HIS A 66 7.87 7.09 5.11
C HIS A 66 8.33 5.72 4.58
N ILE A 67 7.73 4.62 5.04
CA ILE A 67 8.05 3.28 4.54
C ILE A 67 7.70 3.15 3.04
N ILE A 68 6.54 3.66 2.63
CA ILE A 68 6.11 3.65 1.23
C ILE A 68 7.10 4.44 0.35
N ASP A 69 7.47 5.65 0.78
CA ASP A 69 8.39 6.52 0.04
C ASP A 69 9.79 5.89 -0.09
N GLU A 70 10.30 5.24 0.96
CA GLU A 70 11.59 4.55 0.94
C GLU A 70 11.56 3.33 -0.01
N GLU A 71 10.62 2.42 0.20
CA GLU A 71 10.62 1.15 -0.53
C GLU A 71 10.24 1.35 -2.00
N LEU A 72 9.26 2.21 -2.29
CA LEU A 72 8.79 2.50 -3.64
C LEU A 72 9.50 3.71 -4.26
N ALA A 73 10.65 4.13 -3.73
CA ALA A 73 11.42 5.23 -4.30
C ALA A 73 11.67 5.04 -5.80
N GLY A 74 11.30 6.05 -6.60
CA GLY A 74 11.41 6.03 -8.07
C GLY A 74 10.19 5.46 -8.81
N GLU A 75 9.21 4.91 -8.11
CA GLU A 75 7.95 4.43 -8.70
C GLU A 75 6.87 5.53 -8.71
N HIS A 76 5.87 5.37 -9.59
CA HIS A 76 4.76 6.33 -9.69
C HIS A 76 3.61 5.92 -8.75
N VAL A 77 3.72 6.33 -7.49
CA VAL A 77 2.74 6.04 -6.43
C VAL A 77 1.69 7.14 -6.33
N THR A 78 0.41 6.77 -6.20
CA THR A 78 -0.70 7.68 -5.97
C THR A 78 -1.47 7.25 -4.73
N LEU A 79 -1.52 8.14 -3.73
CA LEU A 79 -2.42 8.00 -2.59
C LEU A 79 -3.85 8.26 -3.06
N VAL A 80 -4.73 7.28 -2.87
CA VAL A 80 -6.15 7.37 -3.20
C VAL A 80 -6.95 7.59 -1.92
N GLU A 81 -7.55 8.78 -1.80
CA GLU A 81 -8.42 9.11 -0.68
C GLU A 81 -9.89 8.87 -1.07
N TYR A 82 -10.57 8.01 -0.30
CA TYR A 82 -12.00 7.81 -0.47
C TYR A 82 -12.77 8.95 0.19
N ILE A 83 -13.56 9.67 -0.60
CA ILE A 83 -14.54 10.64 -0.14
C ILE A 83 -15.92 9.99 -0.34
N PRO A 84 -16.68 9.75 0.74
CA PRO A 84 -18.02 9.16 0.65
C PRO A 84 -19.05 10.06 -0.03
#